data_AF-A0A0A9GKG6-F1
#
_entry.id   AF-A0A0A9GKG6-F1
#
_cell.length_a   1.000
_cell.length_b   1.000
_cell.length_c   1.000
_cell.angle_alpha   90.00
_cell.angle_beta   90.00
_cell.angle_gamma   90.00
#
_symmetry.space_group_name_H-M   'P 1'
#
loop_
_entity.id
_entity.type
_entity.pdbx_description
1 polymer ?
#
loop_
_entity_poly.entity_id
_entity_poly.type
_entity_poly.pdbx_seq_one_letter_code
_entity_poly.pdbx_strand_id
1 'polypeptide(L)'
;MALPKSSRLSSRAVAAALLCLLVASHGCCAKHKQGGKSHKAHAAPTPSAPSVPTTPTPTPAGSSGNGSTNANSGGWLNARATWYGAPNGAGPDDNGGACGFKNVNLPPFSAMTSCGNEPLFKDGKGCGSCYQIRCVAHAACSGVPETVIITDMNYYPVAPFHFDLSGTAFGAMAKDDRNDELRHAGIIDIQFKRVPCLYDGLTVTFHVEHGSNPNYLAVLVEYENGDGDVVQVDLMESRAEDGEPTGVWEPMHESWGSIWRMDTRRPLQGPFSLRITNESGRTLVADQVIPADWQPDTAYSSIVQFD
;
A
#
# COMPACT_ATOMS: atom_id res chain seq x y z
N MET A 1 -45.10 74.40 17.27
CA MET A 1 -44.78 73.13 17.98
C MET A 1 -43.28 72.93 17.94
N ALA A 2 -42.69 72.31 18.95
CA ALA A 2 -41.23 72.25 19.13
C ALA A 2 -40.77 70.90 19.73
N LEU A 3 -39.46 70.64 19.61
CA LEU A 3 -38.63 69.64 20.32
C LEU A 3 -38.65 68.18 19.73
N PRO A 4 -37.62 67.32 20.01
CA PRO A 4 -36.24 67.47 19.48
C PRO A 4 -35.44 66.13 19.27
N LYS A 5 -34.17 66.24 18.78
CA LYS A 5 -32.99 65.32 19.02
C LYS A 5 -33.16 63.85 18.53
N SER A 6 -32.15 63.03 18.26
CA SER A 6 -30.66 63.06 18.31
C SER A 6 -30.16 62.00 17.28
N SER A 7 -28.89 61.80 16.91
CA SER A 7 -27.58 62.42 17.20
C SER A 7 -26.56 61.98 16.12
N ARG A 8 -25.32 62.49 16.14
CA ARG A 8 -24.19 61.99 15.31
C ARG A 8 -23.40 60.92 16.06
N LEU A 9 -22.72 60.02 15.34
CA LEU A 9 -21.31 59.73 15.62
C LEU A 9 -20.58 59.19 14.38
N SER A 10 -19.38 59.71 14.15
CA SER A 10 -18.37 59.14 13.25
C SER A 10 -17.37 58.39 14.12
N SER A 11 -16.81 57.29 13.63
CA SER A 11 -15.59 56.73 14.24
C SER A 11 -14.65 56.18 13.17
N ARG A 12 -13.35 56.35 13.44
CA ARG A 12 -12.24 56.05 12.52
C ARG A 12 -11.85 54.57 12.62
N ALA A 13 -11.29 54.05 11.53
CA ALA A 13 -10.62 52.76 11.54
C ALA A 13 -9.46 52.76 12.56
N VAL A 14 -9.37 51.71 13.36
CA VAL A 14 -8.24 51.41 14.23
C VAL A 14 -7.65 50.09 13.75
N ALA A 15 -6.37 50.11 13.37
CA ALA A 15 -5.64 48.89 13.04
C ALA A 15 -5.26 48.15 14.34
N ALA A 16 -5.52 46.84 14.37
CA ALA A 16 -5.07 45.95 15.44
C ALA A 16 -4.44 44.70 14.79
N ALA A 17 -3.20 44.40 15.16
CA ALA A 17 -2.48 43.23 14.64
C ALA A 17 -3.00 41.94 15.29
N LEU A 18 -3.18 40.87 14.51
CA LEU A 18 -3.40 39.54 15.06
C LEU A 18 -2.07 38.94 15.54
N LEU A 19 -2.07 38.48 16.78
CA LEU A 19 -0.95 37.80 17.43
C LEU A 19 -1.12 36.28 17.23
N CYS A 20 -0.07 35.58 16.81
CA CYS A 20 -0.10 34.12 16.71
C CYS A 20 -0.20 33.47 18.10
N LEU A 21 -1.19 32.57 18.28
CA LEU A 21 -1.31 31.71 19.45
C LEU A 21 -0.88 30.28 19.09
N LEU A 22 0.38 29.94 19.37
CA LEU A 22 0.82 28.56 19.49
C LEU A 22 0.59 28.09 20.92
N VAL A 23 -0.40 27.22 21.12
CA VAL A 23 -0.63 26.54 22.39
C VAL A 23 0.07 25.19 22.36
N ALA A 24 1.23 25.11 23.03
CA ALA A 24 1.88 23.86 23.37
C ALA A 24 1.70 23.61 24.88
N SER A 25 1.16 22.46 25.26
CA SER A 25 0.86 22.16 26.66
C SER A 25 1.47 20.83 27.13
N HIS A 26 2.47 20.95 28.02
CA HIS A 26 2.88 20.04 29.11
C HIS A 26 3.12 18.55 28.73
N GLY A 27 4.32 17.98 28.90
CA GLY A 27 5.04 17.79 30.18
C GLY A 27 5.12 16.26 30.44
N CYS A 28 6.14 15.65 31.02
CA CYS A 28 7.23 16.11 31.88
C CYS A 28 8.49 15.25 31.68
N CYS A 29 9.68 15.82 31.92
CA CYS A 29 10.81 15.05 32.45
C CYS A 29 11.74 15.97 33.26
N ALA A 30 12.03 15.60 34.52
CA ALA A 30 12.66 16.49 35.48
C ALA A 30 14.18 16.66 35.26
N LYS A 31 14.70 17.88 35.48
CA LYS A 31 16.14 18.16 35.56
C LYS A 31 16.63 18.11 37.00
N HIS A 32 17.63 17.29 37.30
CA HIS A 32 18.50 17.53 38.45
C HIS A 32 19.66 18.46 38.07
N LYS A 33 19.86 19.52 38.88
CA LYS A 33 20.98 20.46 38.74
C LYS A 33 22.10 20.14 39.75
N GLN A 34 23.31 19.93 39.26
CA GLN A 34 24.58 20.40 39.83
C GLN A 34 25.46 20.75 38.61
N GLY A 35 26.33 21.75 38.56
CA GLY A 35 26.98 22.54 39.59
C GLY A 35 28.33 22.97 39.00
N GLY A 36 28.34 23.95 38.10
CA GLY A 36 29.50 24.23 37.23
C GLY A 36 30.64 25.00 37.90
N LYS A 37 31.86 24.47 37.80
CA LYS A 37 33.12 25.23 37.91
C LYS A 37 33.98 24.92 36.68
N SER A 38 34.57 25.97 36.09
CA SER A 38 35.30 25.89 34.82
C SER A 38 36.79 25.64 35.06
N HIS A 39 37.37 24.64 34.38
CA HIS A 39 38.82 24.48 34.25
C HIS A 39 39.21 24.03 32.84
N LYS A 40 40.44 24.37 32.46
CA LYS A 40 40.98 24.32 31.08
C LYS A 40 41.10 22.90 30.53
N ALA A 41 41.02 22.80 29.20
CA ALA A 41 41.28 21.57 28.46
C ALA A 41 42.75 21.12 28.59
N HIS A 42 42.94 19.83 28.84
CA HIS A 42 44.15 19.08 28.54
C HIS A 42 43.75 17.84 27.73
N ALA A 43 44.56 17.49 26.72
CA ALA A 43 44.26 16.36 25.84
C ALA A 43 44.39 15.03 26.60
N ALA A 44 43.38 14.16 26.44
CA ALA A 44 43.40 12.79 26.94
C ALA A 44 43.86 11.82 25.83
N PRO A 45 44.58 10.72 26.17
CA PRO A 45 45.12 9.79 25.19
C PRO A 45 44.04 8.89 24.57
N THR A 46 44.28 8.46 23.34
CA THR A 46 43.40 7.55 22.58
C THR A 46 43.28 6.18 23.26
N PRO A 47 42.06 5.67 23.52
CA PRO A 47 41.87 4.31 24.01
C PRO A 47 41.97 3.29 22.85
N SER A 48 42.76 2.24 23.05
CA SER A 48 42.87 1.10 22.12
C SER A 48 41.56 0.30 22.07
N ALA A 49 41.13 -0.10 20.87
CA ALA A 49 39.94 -0.93 20.69
C ALA A 49 40.15 -2.38 21.23
N PRO A 50 39.16 -3.00 21.90
CA PRO A 50 39.19 -4.42 22.21
C PRO A 50 38.97 -5.27 20.95
N SER A 51 39.68 -6.39 20.81
CA SER A 51 39.49 -7.32 19.70
C SER A 51 38.20 -8.13 19.83
N VAL A 52 37.36 -8.08 18.80
CA VAL A 52 36.12 -8.88 18.70
C VAL A 52 36.47 -10.36 18.45
N PRO A 53 35.85 -11.33 19.15
CA PRO A 53 36.02 -12.75 18.85
C PRO A 53 35.36 -13.12 17.51
N THR A 54 36.11 -13.76 16.62
CA THR A 54 35.58 -14.28 15.35
C THR A 54 34.80 -15.57 15.56
N THR A 55 33.47 -15.50 15.43
CA THR A 55 32.58 -16.67 15.33
C THR A 55 32.75 -17.32 13.95
N PRO A 56 32.86 -18.66 13.82
CA PRO A 56 33.07 -19.31 12.53
C PRO A 56 31.83 -19.23 11.62
N THR A 57 32.06 -18.84 10.37
CA THR A 57 31.05 -18.81 9.31
C THR A 57 30.57 -20.23 8.98
N PRO A 58 29.25 -20.52 8.97
CA PRO A 58 28.74 -21.78 8.45
C PRO A 58 28.90 -21.83 6.92
N THR A 59 29.55 -22.87 6.42
CA THR A 59 29.70 -23.13 4.97
C THR A 59 28.33 -23.43 4.33
N PRO A 60 28.06 -22.96 3.08
CA PRO A 60 26.79 -23.26 2.43
C PRO A 60 26.64 -24.75 2.15
N ALA A 61 25.59 -25.38 2.68
CA ALA A 61 25.15 -26.69 2.22
C ALA A 61 24.57 -26.57 0.80
N GLY A 62 24.85 -27.56 -0.05
CA GLY A 62 24.70 -27.44 -1.49
C GLY A 62 23.26 -27.33 -2.02
N SER A 63 23.13 -26.64 -3.14
CA SER A 63 21.91 -26.61 -3.96
C SER A 63 21.51 -28.00 -4.44
N SER A 64 20.28 -28.42 -4.14
CA SER A 64 19.50 -29.40 -4.90
C SER A 64 18.04 -29.37 -4.44
N GLY A 65 17.29 -28.41 -4.99
CA GLY A 65 15.88 -28.20 -4.70
C GLY A 65 15.26 -27.33 -5.78
N ASN A 66 14.99 -27.93 -6.94
CA ASN A 66 14.39 -27.24 -8.07
C ASN A 66 12.93 -26.90 -7.75
N GLY A 67 12.72 -25.80 -7.04
CA GLY A 67 11.42 -25.27 -6.61
C GLY A 67 10.60 -24.70 -7.76
N SER A 68 10.37 -25.53 -8.80
CA SER A 68 9.36 -25.25 -9.80
C SER A 68 8.01 -25.20 -9.10
N THR A 69 7.48 -23.99 -8.96
CA THR A 69 6.10 -23.73 -8.53
C THR A 69 5.14 -24.18 -9.63
N ASN A 70 4.92 -25.50 -9.71
CA ASN A 70 3.83 -26.06 -10.49
C ASN A 70 2.50 -25.55 -9.94
N ALA A 71 2.02 -24.43 -10.46
CA ALA A 71 0.78 -23.74 -10.11
C ALA A 71 -0.47 -24.49 -10.60
N ASN A 72 -0.50 -25.82 -10.40
CA ASN A 72 -1.56 -26.70 -10.91
C ASN A 72 -1.87 -27.91 -10.00
N SER A 73 -1.34 -27.95 -8.78
CA SER A 73 -1.90 -28.80 -7.71
C SER A 73 -2.85 -27.95 -6.85
N GLY A 74 -4.15 -27.98 -7.17
CA GLY A 74 -5.21 -27.18 -6.52
C GLY A 74 -5.53 -27.54 -5.05
N GLY A 75 -4.51 -27.92 -4.28
CA GLY A 75 -4.59 -28.20 -2.85
C GLY A 75 -4.39 -26.96 -1.98
N TRP A 76 -4.72 -27.11 -0.71
CA TRP A 76 -4.51 -26.09 0.31
C TRP A 76 -3.06 -26.12 0.82
N LEU A 77 -2.42 -24.95 0.87
CA LEU A 77 -1.14 -24.73 1.55
C LEU A 77 -1.39 -24.30 3.00
N ASN A 78 -0.43 -24.57 3.89
CA ASN A 78 -0.51 -24.15 5.29
C ASN A 78 0.19 -22.79 5.46
N ALA A 79 -0.41 -21.90 6.27
CA ALA A 79 0.16 -20.62 6.67
C ALA A 79 -0.19 -20.33 8.14
N ARG A 80 0.37 -19.26 8.69
CA ARG A 80 -0.14 -18.66 9.94
C ARG A 80 -0.78 -17.31 9.64
N ALA A 81 -1.83 -16.99 10.38
CA ALA A 81 -2.48 -15.69 10.33
C ALA A 81 -2.33 -14.98 11.67
N THR A 82 -2.01 -13.69 11.61
CA THR A 82 -2.26 -12.70 12.67
C THR A 82 -3.26 -11.68 12.14
N TRP A 83 -3.60 -10.67 12.94
CA TRP A 83 -4.33 -9.50 12.45
C TRP A 83 -3.86 -8.22 13.10
N TYR A 84 -4.12 -7.09 12.42
CA TYR A 84 -3.73 -5.76 12.84
C TYR A 84 -4.86 -4.73 12.67
N GLY A 85 -4.69 -3.57 13.30
CA GLY A 85 -5.61 -2.44 13.21
C GLY A 85 -6.87 -2.57 14.06
N ALA A 86 -7.94 -1.92 13.60
CA ALA A 86 -9.24 -1.96 14.28
C ALA A 86 -9.94 -3.34 14.09
N PRO A 87 -10.68 -3.85 15.09
CA PRO A 87 -11.29 -5.19 15.04
C PRO A 87 -12.27 -5.44 13.89
N ASN A 88 -12.87 -4.37 13.35
CA ASN A 88 -13.75 -4.40 12.17
C ASN A 88 -13.25 -3.41 11.09
N GLY A 89 -11.95 -3.13 11.07
CA GLY A 89 -11.28 -2.25 10.10
C GLY A 89 -10.53 -3.04 9.03
N ALA A 90 -9.89 -2.32 8.11
CA ALA A 90 -9.24 -2.86 6.92
C ALA A 90 -7.72 -3.09 7.05
N GLY A 91 -7.20 -3.15 8.28
CA GLY A 91 -5.76 -3.17 8.56
C GLY A 91 -5.29 -1.79 9.01
N PRO A 92 -4.63 -0.98 8.17
CA PRO A 92 -4.02 0.27 8.59
C PRO A 92 -5.06 1.38 8.85
N ASP A 93 -4.75 2.29 9.79
CA ASP A 93 -5.64 3.39 10.20
C ASP A 93 -5.97 4.39 9.06
N ASP A 94 -5.11 4.49 8.03
CA ASP A 94 -5.34 5.32 6.83
C ASP A 94 -6.19 4.61 5.76
N ASN A 95 -6.52 3.33 5.95
CA ASN A 95 -7.15 2.44 4.96
C ASN A 95 -6.40 2.40 3.62
N GLY A 96 -5.06 2.47 3.67
CA GLY A 96 -4.18 2.23 2.53
C GLY A 96 -3.40 0.93 2.64
N GLY A 97 -2.13 0.97 2.24
CA GLY A 97 -1.15 -0.11 2.39
C GLY A 97 0.03 0.09 1.45
N ALA A 98 1.06 -0.75 1.57
CA ALA A 98 2.26 -0.70 0.74
C ALA A 98 2.00 -0.89 -0.77
N CYS A 99 0.83 -1.40 -1.17
CA CYS A 99 0.45 -1.50 -2.58
C CYS A 99 0.10 -0.18 -3.27
N GLY A 100 -0.11 0.90 -2.50
CA GLY A 100 -0.55 2.19 -3.02
C GLY A 100 -2.08 2.39 -2.99
N PHE A 101 -2.85 1.29 -3.07
CA PHE A 101 -4.32 1.30 -2.94
C PHE A 101 -4.79 2.10 -1.73
N LYS A 102 -5.92 2.80 -1.90
CA LYS A 102 -6.58 3.62 -0.87
C LYS A 102 -8.04 3.26 -0.70
N ASN A 103 -8.62 3.64 0.44
CA ASN A 103 -9.99 3.34 0.81
C ASN A 103 -10.28 1.82 0.81
N VAL A 104 -9.33 0.98 1.21
CA VAL A 104 -9.46 -0.49 1.15
C VAL A 104 -10.50 -1.06 2.15
N ASN A 105 -11.10 -0.18 2.96
CA ASN A 105 -12.30 -0.44 3.76
C ASN A 105 -13.62 -0.33 2.97
N LEU A 106 -13.62 0.27 1.79
CA LEU A 106 -14.79 0.42 0.91
C LEU A 106 -14.79 -0.65 -0.19
N PRO A 107 -15.93 -0.89 -0.87
CA PRO A 107 -15.96 -1.74 -2.04
C PRO A 107 -14.97 -1.27 -3.13
N PRO A 108 -14.33 -2.20 -3.87
CA PRO A 108 -14.57 -3.64 -3.83
C PRO A 108 -13.88 -4.35 -2.66
N PHE A 109 -12.73 -3.85 -2.17
CA PHE A 109 -11.93 -4.50 -1.13
C PHE A 109 -12.71 -4.81 0.15
N SER A 110 -13.62 -3.92 0.56
CA SER A 110 -14.59 -4.13 1.64
C SER A 110 -13.97 -4.59 2.96
N ALA A 111 -12.76 -4.11 3.27
CA ALA A 111 -11.92 -4.54 4.39
C ALA A 111 -11.48 -6.02 4.37
N MET A 112 -11.65 -6.76 3.27
CA MET A 112 -11.17 -8.14 3.08
C MET A 112 -9.71 -8.14 2.59
N THR A 113 -8.84 -7.56 3.41
CA THR A 113 -7.45 -7.24 3.08
C THR A 113 -6.45 -7.99 3.95
N SER A 114 -5.20 -8.07 3.46
CA SER A 114 -4.07 -8.65 4.19
C SER A 114 -2.75 -7.99 3.81
N CYS A 115 -1.84 -7.88 4.78
CA CYS A 115 -0.41 -7.91 4.51
C CYS A 115 0.00 -9.30 3.99
N GLY A 116 0.92 -9.34 3.03
CA GLY A 116 1.68 -10.56 2.71
C GLY A 116 3.12 -10.49 3.23
N ASN A 117 3.70 -11.62 3.65
CA ASN A 117 5.15 -11.75 3.73
C ASN A 117 5.79 -11.90 2.34
N GLU A 118 7.12 -11.91 2.25
CA GLU A 118 7.89 -11.88 0.99
C GLU A 118 7.37 -12.81 -0.14
N PRO A 119 7.00 -14.10 0.10
CA PRO A 119 6.46 -14.97 -0.95
C PRO A 119 5.07 -14.59 -1.46
N LEU A 120 4.33 -13.76 -0.72
CA LEU A 120 2.97 -13.30 -1.02
C LEU A 120 2.98 -11.89 -1.60
N PHE A 121 3.74 -10.95 -1.01
CA PHE A 121 3.81 -9.55 -1.44
C PHE A 121 4.83 -9.30 -2.56
N LYS A 122 5.89 -10.11 -2.66
CA LYS A 122 6.88 -10.13 -3.76
C LYS A 122 7.44 -8.74 -4.12
N ASP A 123 7.81 -7.97 -3.10
CA ASP A 123 8.31 -6.58 -3.21
C ASP A 123 7.35 -5.57 -3.89
N GLY A 124 6.09 -5.94 -4.08
CA GLY A 124 5.06 -5.16 -4.78
C GLY A 124 4.32 -5.99 -5.84
N LYS A 125 4.99 -7.00 -6.42
CA LYS A 125 4.43 -7.85 -7.50
C LYS A 125 3.36 -8.83 -7.05
N GLY A 126 3.07 -8.89 -5.76
CA GLY A 126 1.93 -9.61 -5.21
C GLY A 126 0.72 -8.70 -4.92
N CYS A 127 0.84 -7.39 -5.11
CA CYS A 127 -0.25 -6.46 -4.90
C CYS A 127 -1.46 -6.80 -5.77
N GLY A 128 -2.65 -6.76 -5.16
CA GLY A 128 -3.91 -7.12 -5.78
C GLY A 128 -4.17 -8.62 -5.87
N SER A 129 -3.17 -9.49 -5.63
CA SER A 129 -3.36 -10.96 -5.65
C SER A 129 -4.45 -11.42 -4.67
N CYS A 130 -5.37 -12.25 -5.16
CA CYS A 130 -6.44 -12.85 -4.37
C CYS A 130 -6.09 -14.24 -3.83
N TYR A 131 -6.42 -14.46 -2.57
CA TYR A 131 -6.24 -15.75 -1.89
C TYR A 131 -7.53 -16.16 -1.19
N GLN A 132 -7.93 -17.42 -1.35
CA GLN A 132 -8.87 -18.02 -0.41
C GLN A 132 -8.10 -18.49 0.82
N ILE A 133 -8.56 -18.07 2.00
CA ILE A 133 -8.05 -18.45 3.32
C ILE A 133 -9.15 -19.17 4.11
N ARG A 134 -8.76 -20.10 5.00
CA ARG A 134 -9.68 -20.71 5.97
C ARG A 134 -8.93 -21.15 7.22
N CYS A 135 -9.59 -21.09 8.37
CA CYS A 135 -9.10 -21.73 9.59
C CYS A 135 -9.91 -22.99 9.91
N VAL A 136 -9.27 -23.99 10.52
CA VAL A 136 -9.92 -25.29 10.84
C VAL A 136 -9.60 -25.82 12.24
N ALA A 137 -8.52 -25.36 12.88
CA ALA A 137 -8.04 -25.90 14.14
C ALA A 137 -8.65 -25.23 15.40
N HIS A 138 -8.99 -23.94 15.32
CA HIS A 138 -9.54 -23.21 16.46
C HIS A 138 -11.06 -23.48 16.62
N ALA A 139 -11.56 -23.52 17.86
CA ALA A 139 -12.96 -23.86 18.14
C ALA A 139 -13.96 -22.90 17.46
N ALA A 140 -13.60 -21.62 17.35
CA ALA A 140 -14.38 -20.59 16.65
C ALA A 140 -14.41 -20.73 15.12
N CYS A 141 -13.49 -21.47 14.48
CA CYS A 141 -13.42 -21.56 13.02
C CYS A 141 -14.72 -22.09 12.40
N SER A 142 -15.18 -21.45 11.32
CA SER A 142 -16.28 -21.96 10.49
C SER A 142 -15.84 -23.12 9.61
N GLY A 143 -14.58 -23.10 9.15
CA GLY A 143 -14.08 -23.99 8.10
C GLY A 143 -14.49 -23.57 6.67
N VAL A 144 -15.33 -22.53 6.56
CA VAL A 144 -15.71 -21.87 5.30
C VAL A 144 -14.52 -21.00 4.84
N PRO A 145 -14.20 -21.00 3.53
CA PRO A 145 -13.12 -20.17 3.02
C PRO A 145 -13.59 -18.76 2.67
N GLU A 146 -12.84 -17.77 3.13
CA GLU A 146 -13.00 -16.36 2.80
C GLU A 146 -11.97 -15.94 1.74
N THR A 147 -12.31 -14.99 0.88
CA THR A 147 -11.34 -14.40 -0.08
C THR A 147 -10.75 -13.13 0.51
N VAL A 148 -9.42 -13.00 0.45
CA VAL A 148 -8.68 -11.79 0.84
C VAL A 148 -7.75 -11.34 -0.27
N ILE A 149 -7.47 -10.04 -0.29
CA ILE A 149 -6.62 -9.37 -1.28
C ILE A 149 -5.34 -8.87 -0.59
N ILE A 150 -4.18 -9.06 -1.22
CA ILE A 150 -2.92 -8.46 -0.76
C ILE A 150 -2.91 -6.97 -1.10
N THR A 151 -3.01 -6.13 -0.07
CA THR A 151 -2.99 -4.66 -0.20
C THR A 151 -1.80 -4.01 0.53
N ASP A 152 -1.06 -4.80 1.31
CA ASP A 152 0.00 -4.32 2.19
C ASP A 152 1.09 -5.39 2.38
N MET A 153 2.15 -5.08 3.14
CA MET A 153 3.29 -5.97 3.41
C MET A 153 3.52 -6.23 4.90
N ASN A 154 4.01 -7.42 5.25
CA ASN A 154 4.62 -7.67 6.56
C ASN A 154 5.85 -8.58 6.41
N TYR A 155 7.04 -7.97 6.46
CA TYR A 155 8.33 -8.66 6.33
C TYR A 155 8.92 -9.09 7.68
N TYR A 156 8.09 -9.22 8.73
CA TYR A 156 8.44 -9.85 10.01
C TYR A 156 7.69 -11.18 10.19
N PRO A 157 7.91 -12.19 9.31
CA PRO A 157 7.08 -13.38 9.25
C PRO A 157 7.22 -14.29 10.48
N VAL A 158 6.08 -14.80 10.96
CA VAL A 158 6.02 -15.82 12.03
C VAL A 158 5.94 -17.26 11.49
N ALA A 159 5.96 -17.43 10.17
CA ALA A 159 5.87 -18.70 9.44
C ALA A 159 6.33 -18.54 7.97
N PRO A 160 6.61 -19.63 7.23
CA PRO A 160 7.02 -19.55 5.81
C PRO A 160 6.02 -18.79 4.92
N PHE A 161 4.73 -18.97 5.18
CA PHE A 161 3.66 -18.12 4.68
C PHE A 161 2.96 -17.49 5.87
N HIS A 162 2.87 -16.16 5.88
CA HIS A 162 2.26 -15.38 6.94
C HIS A 162 1.36 -14.30 6.33
N PHE A 163 0.08 -14.37 6.68
CA PHE A 163 -0.92 -13.35 6.39
C PHE A 163 -1.11 -12.50 7.65
N ASP A 164 -0.90 -11.19 7.58
CA ASP A 164 -1.37 -10.27 8.63
C ASP A 164 -2.68 -9.67 8.15
N LEU A 165 -3.78 -10.25 8.61
CA LEU A 165 -5.12 -9.95 8.11
C LEU A 165 -5.63 -8.63 8.69
N SER A 166 -6.59 -8.01 8.01
CA SER A 166 -7.43 -7.02 8.66
C SER A 166 -8.25 -7.66 9.80
N GLY A 167 -8.69 -6.87 10.78
CA GLY A 167 -9.60 -7.34 11.82
C GLY A 167 -10.89 -7.95 11.25
N THR A 168 -11.42 -7.37 10.17
CA THR A 168 -12.59 -7.88 9.44
C THR A 168 -12.32 -9.24 8.80
N ALA A 169 -11.24 -9.39 8.03
CA ALA A 169 -10.88 -10.62 7.33
C ALA A 169 -10.53 -11.76 8.30
N PHE A 170 -9.83 -11.44 9.40
CA PHE A 170 -9.54 -12.42 10.44
C PHE A 170 -10.82 -12.89 11.15
N GLY A 171 -11.71 -11.95 11.47
CA GLY A 171 -13.00 -12.25 12.10
C GLY A 171 -13.94 -13.06 11.20
N ALA A 172 -13.91 -12.84 9.89
CA ALA A 172 -14.78 -13.50 8.91
C ALA A 172 -14.58 -15.04 8.83
N MET A 173 -13.39 -15.55 9.14
CA MET A 173 -13.14 -17.01 9.22
C MET A 173 -13.82 -17.71 10.41
N ALA A 174 -14.47 -16.95 11.30
CA ALA A 174 -15.19 -17.52 12.44
C ALA A 174 -16.59 -18.02 12.05
N LYS A 175 -17.17 -18.85 12.92
CA LYS A 175 -18.62 -19.08 12.98
C LYS A 175 -19.33 -17.79 13.37
N ASP A 176 -20.59 -17.68 12.97
CA ASP A 176 -21.53 -16.65 13.39
C ASP A 176 -21.42 -16.36 14.90
N ASP A 177 -21.41 -15.06 15.25
CA ASP A 177 -21.25 -14.53 16.61
C ASP A 177 -19.93 -14.91 17.34
N ARG A 178 -18.93 -15.46 16.65
CA ARG A 178 -17.62 -15.86 17.24
C ARG A 178 -16.40 -15.17 16.63
N ASN A 179 -16.61 -14.13 15.81
CA ASN A 179 -15.58 -13.29 15.20
C ASN A 179 -14.60 -12.75 16.27
N ASP A 180 -15.15 -12.25 17.37
CA ASP A 180 -14.38 -11.75 18.51
C ASP A 180 -13.59 -12.85 19.22
N GLU A 181 -14.17 -14.04 19.43
CA GLU A 181 -13.45 -15.17 20.04
C GLU A 181 -12.26 -15.59 19.18
N LEU A 182 -12.43 -15.63 17.85
CA LEU A 182 -11.34 -15.93 16.94
C LEU A 182 -10.27 -14.83 17.01
N ARG A 183 -10.64 -13.54 16.87
CA ARG A 183 -9.70 -12.40 16.97
C ARG A 183 -8.88 -12.43 18.27
N HIS A 184 -9.46 -12.80 19.41
CA HIS A 184 -8.74 -12.89 20.68
C HIS A 184 -7.71 -14.03 20.77
N ALA A 185 -7.72 -15.00 19.84
CA ALA A 185 -6.62 -15.97 19.70
C ALA A 185 -5.31 -15.31 19.24
N GLY A 186 -5.39 -14.16 18.54
CA GLY A 186 -4.27 -13.33 18.09
C GLY A 186 -3.48 -13.91 16.92
N ILE A 187 -3.02 -15.16 17.06
CA ILE A 187 -2.33 -15.94 16.02
C ILE A 187 -2.97 -17.31 15.88
N ILE A 188 -3.28 -17.72 14.64
CA ILE A 188 -3.89 -19.02 14.34
C ILE A 188 -3.20 -19.67 13.13
N ASP A 189 -3.27 -21.00 13.09
CA ASP A 189 -2.85 -21.76 11.90
C ASP A 189 -4.02 -21.78 10.91
N ILE A 190 -3.73 -21.37 9.66
CA ILE A 190 -4.70 -21.31 8.57
C ILE A 190 -4.25 -22.16 7.39
N GLN A 191 -5.17 -22.37 6.47
CA GLN A 191 -4.89 -22.87 5.14
C GLN A 191 -5.22 -21.80 4.12
N PHE A 192 -4.42 -21.71 3.05
CA PHE A 192 -4.64 -20.78 1.96
C PHE A 192 -4.42 -21.45 0.59
N LYS A 193 -4.95 -20.83 -0.46
CA LYS A 193 -4.60 -21.09 -1.86
C LYS A 193 -4.84 -19.81 -2.67
N ARG A 194 -4.05 -19.58 -3.72
CA ARG A 194 -4.33 -18.49 -4.66
C ARG A 194 -5.61 -18.80 -5.45
N VAL A 195 -6.38 -17.77 -5.75
CA VAL A 195 -7.58 -17.85 -6.59
C VAL A 195 -7.61 -16.66 -7.55
N PRO A 196 -8.34 -16.75 -8.68
CA PRO A 196 -8.59 -15.59 -9.50
C PRO A 196 -9.32 -14.48 -8.73
N CYS A 197 -8.91 -13.23 -8.95
CA CYS A 197 -9.66 -12.05 -8.55
C CYS A 197 -10.88 -11.83 -9.46
N LEU A 198 -11.96 -11.32 -8.88
CA LEU A 198 -13.21 -11.00 -9.57
C LEU A 198 -13.80 -9.69 -9.03
N TYR A 199 -13.72 -8.63 -9.83
CA TYR A 199 -14.22 -7.30 -9.53
C TYR A 199 -15.45 -7.00 -10.41
N ASP A 200 -16.61 -7.57 -10.01
CA ASP A 200 -17.85 -7.48 -10.78
C ASP A 200 -18.27 -6.02 -11.06
N GLY A 201 -18.45 -5.70 -12.34
CA GLY A 201 -18.82 -4.36 -12.80
C GLY A 201 -17.67 -3.34 -12.83
N LEU A 202 -16.44 -3.74 -12.50
CA LEU A 202 -15.24 -2.92 -12.61
C LEU A 202 -14.32 -3.40 -13.73
N THR A 203 -13.60 -2.45 -14.30
CA THR A 203 -12.52 -2.65 -15.27
C THR A 203 -11.20 -2.18 -14.65
N VAL A 204 -10.09 -2.59 -15.26
CA VAL A 204 -8.76 -2.12 -14.85
C VAL A 204 -8.76 -0.59 -14.85
N THR A 205 -8.37 0.00 -13.72
CA THR A 205 -8.36 1.45 -13.51
C THR A 205 -6.93 1.93 -13.28
N PHE A 206 -6.60 3.06 -13.91
CA PHE A 206 -5.29 3.69 -13.85
C PHE A 206 -5.39 5.00 -13.07
N HIS A 207 -4.89 5.04 -11.84
CA HIS A 207 -4.83 6.26 -11.04
C HIS A 207 -3.50 6.97 -11.26
N VAL A 208 -3.54 8.18 -11.83
CA VAL A 208 -2.36 9.03 -12.00
C VAL A 208 -2.02 9.66 -10.67
N GLU A 209 -0.85 9.32 -10.11
CA GLU A 209 -0.45 9.75 -8.77
C GLU A 209 -0.23 11.27 -8.69
N HIS A 210 -0.53 11.85 -7.51
CA HIS A 210 -0.44 13.29 -7.24
C HIS A 210 0.90 13.95 -7.61
N GLY A 211 2.02 13.22 -7.53
CA GLY A 211 3.35 13.72 -7.88
C GLY A 211 3.61 13.86 -9.39
N SER A 212 2.69 13.40 -10.23
CA SER A 212 2.84 13.41 -11.69
C SER A 212 2.86 14.83 -12.27
N ASN A 213 3.64 15.00 -13.33
CA ASN A 213 3.80 16.24 -14.08
C ASN A 213 4.24 15.91 -15.53
N PRO A 214 4.33 16.86 -16.46
CA PRO A 214 4.62 16.55 -17.87
C PRO A 214 5.90 15.75 -18.12
N ASN A 215 6.88 15.77 -17.22
CA ASN A 215 8.17 15.06 -17.34
C ASN A 215 8.30 13.81 -16.44
N TYR A 216 7.27 13.52 -15.64
CA TYR A 216 7.24 12.40 -14.70
C TYR A 216 5.80 11.92 -14.55
N LEU A 217 5.50 10.72 -15.04
CA LEU A 217 4.20 10.10 -14.89
C LEU A 217 4.33 8.92 -13.93
N ALA A 218 3.53 8.88 -12.86
CA ALA A 218 3.39 7.70 -12.01
C ALA A 218 1.93 7.26 -11.99
N VAL A 219 1.70 5.97 -12.18
CA VAL A 219 0.38 5.35 -12.34
C VAL A 219 0.25 4.16 -11.41
N LEU A 220 -0.72 4.21 -10.51
CA LEU A 220 -1.23 3.06 -9.76
C LEU A 220 -2.19 2.29 -10.68
N VAL A 221 -2.04 0.97 -10.77
CA VAL A 221 -3.00 0.10 -11.48
C VAL A 221 -3.85 -0.65 -10.45
N GLU A 222 -5.18 -0.63 -10.64
CA GLU A 222 -6.16 -1.24 -9.73
C GLU A 222 -7.23 -2.09 -10.48
N TYR A 223 -7.84 -3.01 -9.75
CA TYR A 223 -9.01 -3.84 -10.11
C TYR A 223 -8.79 -4.83 -11.27
N GLU A 224 -7.61 -5.43 -11.31
CA GLU A 224 -7.25 -6.52 -12.21
C GLU A 224 -7.92 -7.84 -11.81
N ASN A 225 -8.74 -8.41 -12.70
CA ASN A 225 -9.23 -9.78 -12.55
C ASN A 225 -8.13 -10.81 -12.86
N GLY A 226 -8.46 -12.09 -12.70
CA GLY A 226 -7.52 -13.17 -12.99
C GLY A 226 -6.45 -13.22 -11.91
N ASP A 227 -5.18 -13.14 -12.27
CA ASP A 227 -4.07 -13.28 -11.31
C ASP A 227 -4.10 -12.22 -10.19
N GLY A 228 -4.70 -11.06 -10.46
CA GLY A 228 -4.82 -9.94 -9.52
C GLY A 228 -3.58 -9.07 -9.39
N ASP A 229 -2.45 -9.47 -9.98
CA ASP A 229 -1.19 -8.73 -9.93
C ASP A 229 -0.71 -8.27 -11.31
N VAL A 230 0.17 -7.27 -11.29
CA VAL A 230 0.87 -6.73 -12.46
C VAL A 230 2.37 -6.83 -12.22
N VAL A 231 3.09 -7.39 -13.19
CA VAL A 231 4.55 -7.60 -13.14
C VAL A 231 5.33 -6.78 -14.17
N GLN A 232 4.61 -6.13 -15.11
CA GLN A 232 5.15 -5.12 -16.03
C GLN A 232 4.03 -4.20 -16.52
N VAL A 233 4.32 -2.90 -16.61
CA VAL A 233 3.50 -1.93 -17.36
C VAL A 233 4.36 -1.30 -18.46
N ASP A 234 3.81 -1.14 -19.66
CA ASP A 234 4.39 -0.37 -20.75
C ASP A 234 3.51 0.83 -21.10
N LEU A 235 4.14 1.96 -21.41
CA LEU A 235 3.50 3.18 -21.87
C LEU A 235 3.64 3.29 -23.39
N MET A 236 2.60 3.75 -24.07
CA MET A 236 2.68 4.25 -25.44
C MET A 236 2.17 5.69 -25.49
N GLU A 237 3.01 6.58 -25.97
CA GLU A 237 2.65 7.97 -26.25
C GLU A 237 1.90 8.09 -27.58
N SER A 238 1.13 9.17 -27.72
CA SER A 238 0.51 9.56 -28.99
C SER A 238 1.35 10.60 -29.72
N ARG A 239 1.13 10.75 -31.03
CA ARG A 239 1.76 11.78 -31.85
C ARG A 239 1.14 13.16 -31.54
N ALA A 240 1.95 14.21 -31.59
CA ALA A 240 1.50 15.57 -31.28
C ALA A 240 0.65 16.20 -32.40
N GLU A 241 0.76 15.69 -33.63
CA GLU A 241 0.14 16.25 -34.83
C GLU A 241 -1.33 15.84 -35.00
N ASP A 242 -1.64 14.58 -34.74
CA ASP A 242 -2.95 13.95 -34.95
C ASP A 242 -3.56 13.33 -33.69
N GLY A 243 -2.80 13.22 -32.58
CA GLY A 243 -3.25 12.61 -31.34
C GLY A 243 -3.37 11.08 -31.40
N GLU A 244 -2.82 10.46 -32.43
CA GLU A 244 -2.92 9.01 -32.67
C GLU A 244 -1.77 8.23 -32.00
N PRO A 245 -1.97 6.98 -31.55
CA PRO A 245 -0.93 6.18 -30.91
C PRO A 245 0.33 6.03 -31.79
N THR A 246 1.51 6.17 -31.20
CA THR A 246 2.81 6.06 -31.91
C THR A 246 3.13 4.64 -32.40
N GLY A 247 2.49 3.62 -31.84
CA GLY A 247 2.80 2.21 -32.07
C GLY A 247 4.05 1.71 -31.32
N VAL A 248 4.69 2.56 -30.50
CA VAL A 248 5.91 2.26 -29.76
C VAL A 248 5.58 2.04 -28.28
N TRP A 249 5.96 0.87 -27.75
CA TRP A 249 5.81 0.55 -26.33
C TRP A 249 7.14 0.79 -25.60
N GLU A 250 7.13 1.63 -24.57
CA GLU A 250 8.27 1.87 -23.68
C GLU A 250 7.97 1.31 -22.27
N PRO A 251 8.80 0.39 -21.73
CA PRO A 251 8.58 -0.16 -20.40
C PRO A 251 8.64 0.91 -19.31
N MET A 252 7.60 0.97 -18.47
CA MET A 252 7.62 1.75 -17.24
C MET A 252 8.47 1.05 -16.18
N HIS A 253 9.01 1.84 -15.26
CA HIS A 253 9.75 1.35 -14.10
C HIS A 253 8.81 1.07 -12.93
N GLU A 254 8.96 -0.08 -12.30
CA GLU A 254 8.37 -0.34 -10.98
C GLU A 254 8.89 0.71 -9.97
N SER A 255 7.97 1.32 -9.21
CA SER A 255 8.27 2.35 -8.22
C SER A 255 8.22 1.78 -6.81
N TRP A 256 7.02 1.37 -6.38
CA TRP A 256 6.74 0.52 -5.21
C TRP A 256 5.29 0.01 -5.31
N GLY A 257 4.95 -1.14 -4.72
CA GLY A 257 3.58 -1.65 -4.75
C GLY A 257 3.07 -1.88 -6.18
N SER A 258 1.85 -1.43 -6.49
CA SER A 258 1.29 -1.43 -7.86
C SER A 258 1.51 -0.10 -8.60
N ILE A 259 2.52 0.71 -8.20
CA ILE A 259 2.81 2.02 -8.81
C ILE A 259 3.97 1.91 -9.79
N TRP A 260 3.71 2.34 -11.02
CA TRP A 260 4.63 2.29 -12.17
C TRP A 260 4.94 3.70 -12.64
N ARG A 261 6.20 4.01 -12.93
CA ARG A 261 6.66 5.37 -13.28
C ARG A 261 7.42 5.44 -14.60
N MET A 262 7.31 6.59 -15.27
CA MET A 262 8.04 6.96 -16.47
C MET A 262 8.68 8.34 -16.27
N ASP A 263 9.99 8.44 -16.45
CA ASP A 263 10.80 9.64 -16.20
C ASP A 263 11.44 10.15 -17.50
N THR A 264 11.06 11.33 -18.00
CA THR A 264 11.51 11.81 -19.31
C THR A 264 12.13 13.21 -19.29
N ARG A 265 13.13 13.44 -20.16
CA ARG A 265 13.78 14.76 -20.32
C ARG A 265 12.94 15.76 -21.13
N ARG A 266 12.01 15.27 -21.94
CA ARG A 266 10.99 16.05 -22.64
C ARG A 266 9.62 15.79 -22.01
N PRO A 267 8.63 16.68 -22.17
CA PRO A 267 7.25 16.36 -21.87
C PRO A 267 6.81 15.05 -22.56
N LEU A 268 6.05 14.25 -21.83
CA LEU A 268 5.30 13.11 -22.33
C LEU A 268 4.09 13.62 -23.16
N GLN A 269 3.83 12.98 -24.28
CA GLN A 269 2.79 13.36 -25.23
C GLN A 269 1.59 12.40 -25.13
N GLY A 270 0.55 12.86 -24.42
CA GLY A 270 -0.72 12.17 -24.35
C GLY A 270 -1.57 12.33 -25.64
N PRO A 271 -2.65 11.55 -25.81
CA PRO A 271 -3.15 10.51 -24.90
C PRO A 271 -2.18 9.33 -24.73
N PHE A 272 -2.28 8.60 -23.63
CA PHE A 272 -1.44 7.44 -23.36
C PHE A 272 -2.24 6.13 -23.42
N SER A 273 -1.73 5.18 -24.20
CA SER A 273 -2.16 3.79 -24.15
C SER A 273 -1.28 3.02 -23.17
N LEU A 274 -1.87 2.19 -22.32
CA LEU A 274 -1.16 1.41 -21.29
C LEU A 274 -1.29 -0.07 -21.63
N ARG A 275 -0.17 -0.82 -21.55
CA ARG A 275 -0.18 -2.28 -21.62
C ARG A 275 0.29 -2.83 -20.29
N ILE A 276 -0.51 -3.70 -19.69
CA ILE A 276 -0.17 -4.40 -18.44
C ILE A 276 0.10 -5.87 -18.71
N THR A 277 1.01 -6.47 -17.95
CA THR A 277 1.32 -7.90 -17.97
C THR A 277 1.17 -8.46 -16.57
N ASN A 278 0.39 -9.54 -16.40
CA ASN A 278 0.20 -10.22 -15.12
C ASN A 278 1.25 -11.33 -14.87
N GLU A 279 1.29 -11.94 -13.69
CA GLU A 279 2.32 -12.96 -13.39
C GLU A 279 2.28 -14.19 -14.32
N SER A 280 1.10 -14.60 -14.81
CA SER A 280 0.98 -15.66 -15.84
C SER A 280 1.48 -15.25 -17.23
N GLY A 281 1.92 -14.01 -17.42
CA GLY A 281 2.40 -13.48 -18.70
C GLY A 281 1.29 -13.13 -19.69
N ARG A 282 0.02 -13.05 -19.26
CA ARG A 282 -1.07 -12.52 -20.07
C ARG A 282 -0.94 -11.01 -20.13
N THR A 283 -1.14 -10.44 -21.32
CA THR A 283 -1.08 -8.99 -21.55
C THR A 283 -2.46 -8.43 -21.87
N LEU A 284 -2.72 -7.22 -21.42
CA LEU A 284 -3.95 -6.47 -21.67
C LEU A 284 -3.59 -5.03 -22.04
N VAL A 285 -4.28 -4.47 -23.05
CA VAL A 285 -4.03 -3.12 -23.57
C VAL A 285 -5.25 -2.23 -23.33
N ALA A 286 -5.06 -1.16 -22.59
CA ALA A 286 -6.02 -0.07 -22.41
C ALA A 286 -5.61 1.09 -23.33
N ASP A 287 -6.23 1.17 -24.51
CA ASP A 287 -5.85 2.14 -25.54
C ASP A 287 -6.34 3.55 -25.20
N GLN A 288 -5.44 4.54 -25.28
CA GLN A 288 -5.65 5.97 -24.99
C GLN A 288 -6.40 6.26 -23.68
N VAL A 289 -6.26 5.39 -22.69
CA VAL A 289 -7.04 5.41 -21.43
C VAL A 289 -6.75 6.64 -20.57
N ILE A 290 -5.53 7.17 -20.60
CA ILE A 290 -5.20 8.46 -19.98
C ILE A 290 -5.25 9.53 -21.08
N PRO A 291 -6.16 10.52 -21.02
CA PRO A 291 -6.36 11.51 -22.08
C PRO A 291 -5.20 12.53 -22.13
N ALA A 292 -5.13 13.34 -23.18
CA ALA A 292 -4.06 14.33 -23.34
C ALA A 292 -4.08 15.46 -22.29
N ASP A 293 -5.26 15.78 -21.75
CA ASP A 293 -5.51 16.79 -20.71
C ASP A 293 -5.60 16.19 -19.29
N TRP A 294 -4.96 15.05 -19.09
CA TRP A 294 -4.89 14.34 -17.81
C TRP A 294 -4.45 15.24 -16.64
N GLN A 295 -4.93 14.88 -15.44
CA GLN A 295 -4.62 15.57 -14.20
C GLN A 295 -3.95 14.60 -13.21
N PRO A 296 -3.00 15.07 -12.37
CA PRO A 296 -2.53 14.30 -11.23
C PRO A 296 -3.68 14.06 -10.23
N ASP A 297 -3.54 13.02 -9.41
CA ASP A 297 -4.53 12.63 -8.38
C ASP A 297 -5.92 12.32 -9.00
N THR A 298 -5.92 11.59 -10.13
CA THR A 298 -7.14 11.29 -10.91
C THR A 298 -7.14 9.85 -11.43
N ALA A 299 -8.27 9.15 -11.26
CA ALA A 299 -8.51 7.81 -11.77
C ALA A 299 -9.11 7.81 -13.18
N TYR A 300 -8.56 6.97 -14.05
CA TYR A 300 -9.03 6.71 -15.41
C TYR A 300 -9.37 5.23 -15.57
N SER A 301 -10.66 4.90 -15.50
CA SER A 301 -11.13 3.53 -15.73
C SER A 301 -11.11 3.18 -17.21
N SER A 302 -10.58 2.00 -17.53
CA SER A 302 -10.55 1.47 -18.90
C SER A 302 -11.86 0.79 -19.29
N ILE A 303 -11.91 0.21 -20.50
CA ILE A 303 -12.99 -0.68 -20.95
C ILE A 303 -12.57 -2.15 -21.04
N VAL A 304 -11.43 -2.50 -20.41
CA VAL A 304 -10.77 -3.80 -20.56
C VAL A 304 -10.57 -4.48 -19.19
N GLN A 305 -10.60 -5.81 -19.21
CA GLN A 305 -10.45 -6.66 -18.03
C GLN A 305 -9.83 -8.01 -18.44
N PHE A 306 -9.16 -8.68 -17.51
CA PHE A 306 -8.70 -10.06 -17.72
C PHE A 306 -9.86 -11.06 -17.55
N ASP A 307 -10.07 -11.93 -18.54
CA ASP A 307 -11.00 -13.08 -18.47
C ASP A 307 -10.52 -14.20 -17.55
#